data_AF-A0A645CQ75-F1
#
_entry.id   AF-A0A645CQ75-F1
#
_cell.length_a   1.000
_cell.length_b   1.000
_cell.length_c   1.000
_cell.angle_alpha   90.00
_cell.angle_beta   90.00
_cell.angle_gamma   90.00
#
_symmetry.space_group_name_H-M   'P 1'
#
loop_
_entity.id
_entity.type
_entity.pdbx_description
1 polymer ?
#
loop_
_entity_poly.entity_id
_entity_poly.type
_entity_poly.pdbx_seq_one_letter_code
_entity_poly.pdbx_strand_id
1 'polypeptide(L)' 'MLRQEADARGVFLSDDVMDYMLKRFSRDLGSLMQLLSQLDSYSLREKRAITIPLLKDMLQHE' A
#
# COMPACT_ATOMS: atom_id res chain seq x y z
N MET A 1 4.23 -1.87 -13.46
CA MET A 1 3.85 -2.93 -12.52
C MET A 1 3.16 -2.33 -11.29
N LEU A 2 3.84 -1.98 -10.17
CA LEU A 2 3.14 -1.59 -8.93
C LEU A 2 2.18 -0.39 -9.07
N ARG A 3 2.56 0.66 -9.80
CA ARG A 3 1.67 1.81 -10.07
C ARG A 3 0.45 1.42 -10.91
N GLN A 4 0.66 0.64 -11.98
CA GLN A 4 -0.43 0.15 -12.83
C GLN A 4 -1.42 -0.72 -12.05
N GLU A 5 -0.93 -1.48 -11.08
CA GLU A 5 -1.77 -2.31 -10.21
C GLU A 5 -2.58 -1.48 -9.22
N ALA A 6 -2.00 -0.39 -8.70
CA ALA A 6 -2.75 0.58 -7.91
C ALA A 6 -3.84 1.25 -8.75
N ASP A 7 -3.48 1.72 -9.96
CA ASP A 7 -4.43 2.34 -10.89
C ASP A 7 -5.55 1.38 -11.30
N ALA A 8 -5.23 0.11 -11.58
CA ALA A 8 -6.20 -0.93 -11.91
C ALA A 8 -7.20 -1.21 -10.78
N ARG A 9 -6.81 -0.95 -9.53
CA ARG A 9 -7.64 -1.09 -8.33
C ARG A 9 -8.37 0.20 -7.96
N GLY A 10 -8.18 1.29 -8.72
CA GLY A 10 -8.69 2.61 -8.37
C GLY A 10 -8.04 3.21 -7.11
N VAL A 11 -6.88 2.67 -6.72
CA VAL A 11 -6.12 3.10 -5.55
C VAL A 11 -5.19 4.24 -5.94
N PHE A 12 -5.35 5.38 -5.30
CA PHE A 12 -4.38 6.46 -5.41
C PHE A 12 -3.17 6.19 -4.51
N LEU A 13 -2.05 5.81 -5.10
CA LEU A 13 -0.77 5.65 -4.41
C LEU A 13 0.10 6.89 -4.66
N SER A 14 0.31 7.70 -3.63
CA SER A 14 1.23 8.84 -3.75
C SER A 14 2.68 8.39 -3.90
N ASP A 15 3.51 9.26 -4.48
CA ASP A 15 4.94 9.01 -4.65
C ASP A 15 5.62 8.70 -3.32
N ASP A 16 5.27 9.42 -2.25
CA ASP A 16 5.82 9.20 -0.91
C ASP A 16 5.48 7.80 -0.35
N VAL A 17 4.26 7.32 -0.57
CA VAL A 17 3.84 5.96 -0.14
C VAL A 17 4.60 4.91 -0.94
N MET A 18 4.74 5.12 -2.25
CA MET A 18 5.47 4.24 -3.14
C MET A 18 6.95 4.13 -2.74
N ASP A 19 7.59 5.28 -2.51
CA ASP A 19 8.97 5.35 -2.04
C ASP A 19 9.16 4.67 -0.70
N TYR A 20 8.21 4.83 0.23
CA TYR A 20 8.24 4.16 1.52
C TYR A 20 8.13 2.65 1.37
N MET A 21 7.18 2.15 0.56
CA MET A 21 7.01 0.73 0.29
C MET A 21 8.26 0.13 -0.36
N LEU A 22 8.83 0.81 -1.36
CA LEU A 22 10.05 0.35 -2.03
C LEU A 22 11.25 0.36 -1.07
N LYS A 23 11.47 1.42 -0.28
CA LYS A 23 12.57 1.46 0.69
C LYS A 23 12.47 0.34 1.74
N ARG A 24 11.25 -0.03 2.15
CA ARG A 24 11.03 -0.98 3.25
C ARG A 24 10.83 -2.44 2.81
N PHE A 25 10.33 -2.68 1.60
CA PHE A 25 9.89 -3.99 1.10
C PHE A 25 10.39 -4.33 -0.32
N SER A 26 11.30 -3.54 -0.92
CA SER A 26 11.83 -3.70 -2.31
C SER A 26 12.40 -5.07 -2.69
N ARG A 27 12.62 -5.97 -1.74
CA ARG A 27 13.33 -7.23 -1.98
C ARG A 27 12.49 -8.26 -2.74
N ASP A 28 11.17 -8.07 -2.81
CA ASP A 28 10.27 -8.96 -3.52
C ASP A 28 9.03 -8.22 -4.06
N LEU A 29 8.80 -8.33 -5.37
CA LEU A 29 7.64 -7.76 -6.04
C LEU A 29 6.34 -8.45 -5.60
N GLY A 30 6.38 -9.77 -5.31
CA GLY A 30 5.22 -10.50 -4.81
C GLY A 30 4.74 -9.94 -3.46
N SER A 31 5.68 -9.72 -2.54
CA SER A 31 5.43 -9.10 -1.24
C SER A 31 4.86 -7.69 -1.36
N LEU A 32 5.35 -6.87 -2.30
CA LEU A 32 4.79 -5.53 -2.55
C LEU A 32 3.35 -5.58 -3.04
N MET A 33 3.02 -6.55 -3.92
CA MET A 33 1.67 -6.75 -4.43
C MET A 33 0.71 -7.22 -3.35
N GLN A 34 1.16 -8.13 -2.47
CA GLN A 34 0.36 -8.58 -1.33
C GLN A 34 0.13 -7.45 -0.34
N LEU A 35 1.16 -6.66 -0.03
CA LEU A 35 1.06 -5.50 0.86
C LEU A 35 0.09 -4.46 0.30
N LEU A 36 0.16 -4.18 -1.00
CA LEU A 36 -0.78 -3.27 -1.68
C LEU A 36 -2.23 -3.78 -1.54
N SER A 37 -2.45 -5.10 -1.67
CA SER A 37 -3.77 -5.70 -1.53
C SER A 37 -4.33 -5.63 -0.11
N GLN A 38 -3.49 -5.85 0.90
CA GLN A 38 -3.86 -5.69 2.31
C GLN A 38 -4.18 -4.22 2.61
N LEU A 39 -3.35 -3.31 2.14
CA LEU A 39 -3.49 -1.86 2.35
C LEU A 39 -4.79 -1.33 1.73
N ASP A 40 -5.12 -1.76 0.52
CA ASP A 40 -6.38 -1.44 -0.14
C ASP A 40 -7.59 -1.90 0.70
N SER A 41 -7.59 -3.18 1.10
CA SER A 41 -8.66 -3.75 1.93
C SER A 41 -8.81 -3.05 3.29
N TYR A 42 -7.69 -2.68 3.91
CA TYR A 42 -7.65 -1.95 5.18
C TYR A 42 -8.19 -0.52 5.01
N SER A 43 -7.80 0.17 3.94
CA SER A 43 -8.27 1.52 3.62
C SER A 43 -9.79 1.59 3.45
N LEU A 44 -10.36 0.58 2.79
CA LEU A 44 -11.82 0.44 2.60
C LEU A 44 -12.54 0.17 3.92
N ARG A 45 -11.98 -0.68 4.78
CA ARG A 45 -12.54 -1.00 6.10
C ARG A 45 -12.56 0.22 7.02
N GLU A 46 -11.44 0.93 7.09
CA GLU A 46 -11.26 2.11 7.94
C GLU A 46 -11.87 3.37 7.31
N LYS A 47 -12.28 3.32 6.04
CA LYS A 47 -12.75 4.47 5.25
C LYS A 47 -11.74 5.63 5.26
N ARG A 48 -10.45 5.29 5.16
CA ARG A 48 -9.33 6.22 5.19
C ARG A 48 -8.58 6.17 3.88
N ALA A 49 -8.07 7.31 3.43
CA ALA A 49 -7.21 7.36 2.25
C ALA A 49 -5.88 6.63 2.51
N ILE A 50 -5.34 6.01 1.46
CA ILE A 50 -4.04 5.34 1.52
C ILE A 50 -2.94 6.38 1.71
N THR A 51 -2.24 6.27 2.84
CA THR A 51 -1.19 7.18 3.28
C THR A 51 -0.15 6.43 4.10
N ILE A 52 1.04 7.02 4.32
CA ILE A 52 2.07 6.41 5.16
C ILE A 52 1.58 6.15 6.59
N PRO A 53 0.85 7.08 7.26
CA PRO A 53 0.25 6.79 8.56
C PRO A 53 -0.70 5.59 8.53
N LEU A 54 -1.59 5.49 7.54
CA LEU A 54 -2.49 4.33 7.43
C LEU A 54 -1.73 3.02 7.24
N LEU A 55 -0.69 3.03 6.42
CA LEU A 55 0.17 1.87 6.21
C LEU A 55 0.87 1.46 7.50
N LYS A 56 1.36 2.42 8.29
CA LYS A 56 1.95 2.14 9.61
C LYS A 56 0.92 1.58 10.58
N ASP A 57 -0.28 2.17 10.64
CA ASP A 57 -1.38 1.69 11.48
C ASP A 57 -1.71 0.23 11.13
N MET A 58 -1.87 -0.08 9.84
CA MET A 58 -2.12 -1.46 9.37
C MET A 58 -1.03 -2.43 9.84
N LEU A 59 0.24 -2.06 9.68
CA LEU A 59 1.39 -2.89 10.10
C LEU A 59 1.54 -3.02 11.62
N GLN A 60 0.91 -2.16 12.41
CA GLN A 60 0.91 -2.23 13.88
C GLN A 60 -0.28 -3.01 14.43
N HIS A 61 -1.32 -3.22 13.62
CA HIS A 61 -2.56 -3.90 13.99
C HIS A 61 -2.67 -5.33 13.43
N GLU A 62 -1.62 -5.86 12.79
CA GLU A 62 -1.37 -7.30 12.51
C GLU A 62 -0.28 -7.86 13.45
#